data_AF-A0A917E2X9-F1
#
_entry.id   AF-A0A917E2X9-F1
#
_cell.length_a   1.000
_cell.length_b   1.000
_cell.length_c   1.000
_cell.angle_alpha   90.00
_cell.angle_beta   90.00
_cell.angle_gamma   90.00
#
_symmetry.space_group_name_H-M   'P 1'
#
loop_
_entity.id
_entity.type
_entity.pdbx_description
1 polymer ?
#
loop_
_entity_poly.entity_id
_entity_poly.type
_entity_poly.pdbx_seq_one_letter_code
_entity_poly.pdbx_strand_id
1 'polypeptide(L)'
;MTEETSRLALPLLMPSQAQKHLTHNEALLALDALVHLAARDRAAAPPAAPVEGDRLLVAASASGEFAGHGGEIALRQGEAWQFLKPRAGWALWLESERLGLVHDGTAWRDAVLRRAERLGIGETRAASGDNRLEVASRAVLFDHEGDHSRVAINKAKAGDTASLVFQTNYSGRAEIGLAGDEALSVKVSADGATWRQALFVEPGTGRLGLGTTNPTAPLDVAGPVRVGRYAKAALPDAAATGAGAVIFVSDEVGGAVLAFSDGAAWRRVTDRATLG
;
A
#
# COMPACT_ATOMS: atom_id res chain seq x y z
N MET A 1 32.28 -35.50 29.07
CA MET A 1 32.16 -35.52 27.60
C MET A 1 30.69 -35.42 27.29
N THR A 2 30.26 -34.44 26.51
CA THR A 2 28.86 -34.29 26.12
C THR A 2 28.48 -35.42 25.17
N GLU A 3 27.42 -36.17 25.49
CA GLU A 3 26.93 -37.29 24.67
C GLU A 3 25.92 -36.83 23.61
N GLU A 4 25.57 -35.55 23.60
CA GLU A 4 24.54 -34.96 22.75
C GLU A 4 25.01 -33.62 22.15
N THR A 5 24.43 -33.25 21.01
CA THR A 5 24.58 -31.92 20.40
C THR A 5 23.83 -30.85 21.20
N SER A 6 24.30 -29.60 21.12
CA SER A 6 23.86 -28.52 22.00
C SER A 6 22.41 -28.05 21.81
N ARG A 7 21.87 -28.11 20.58
CA ARG A 7 20.54 -27.57 20.27
C ARG A 7 19.47 -28.63 20.08
N LEU A 8 19.75 -29.63 19.26
CA LEU A 8 18.79 -30.64 18.86
C LEU A 8 18.86 -31.90 19.75
N ALA A 9 19.77 -31.93 20.73
CA ALA A 9 20.02 -33.08 21.60
C ALA A 9 20.27 -34.37 20.81
N LEU A 10 20.89 -34.26 19.62
CA LEU A 10 21.23 -35.42 18.80
C LEU A 10 22.35 -36.22 19.46
N PRO A 11 22.19 -37.54 19.63
CA PRO A 11 23.19 -38.38 20.27
C PRO A 11 24.45 -38.50 19.41
N LEU A 12 25.60 -38.29 20.04
CA LEU A 12 26.91 -38.43 19.41
C LEU A 12 27.41 -39.88 19.50
N LEU A 13 28.13 -40.33 18.48
CA LEU A 13 28.75 -41.66 18.49
C LEU A 13 29.93 -41.69 19.47
N MET A 14 29.92 -42.71 20.34
CA MET A 14 30.98 -42.92 21.33
C MET A 14 32.32 -43.35 20.67
N PRO A 15 33.46 -43.03 21.29
CA PRO A 15 34.78 -43.47 20.81
C PRO A 15 34.87 -45.00 20.69
N SER A 16 35.79 -45.49 19.83
CA SER A 16 36.09 -46.93 19.59
C SER A 16 35.31 -47.66 18.48
N GLN A 17 34.61 -46.94 17.61
CA GLN A 17 33.98 -47.49 16.39
C GLN A 17 34.83 -47.21 15.13
N ALA A 18 36.06 -47.74 15.05
CA ALA A 18 36.96 -47.62 13.89
C ALA A 18 37.10 -46.18 13.34
N GLN A 19 37.21 -45.18 14.23
CA GLN A 19 37.31 -43.75 13.90
C GLN A 19 36.12 -43.11 13.13
N LYS A 20 35.05 -43.86 12.82
CA LYS A 20 33.84 -43.31 12.15
C LYS A 20 33.10 -42.26 12.97
N HIS A 21 33.27 -42.30 14.29
CA HIS A 21 32.70 -41.33 15.22
C HIS A 21 33.18 -39.90 14.95
N LEU A 22 34.41 -39.70 14.44
CA LEU A 22 34.93 -38.37 14.14
C LEU A 22 34.12 -37.68 13.04
N THR A 23 34.11 -38.26 11.84
CA THR A 23 33.44 -37.67 10.67
C THR A 23 31.92 -37.59 10.84
N HIS A 24 31.32 -38.54 11.56
CA HIS A 24 29.87 -38.52 11.78
C HIS A 24 29.46 -37.48 12.83
N ASN A 25 30.20 -37.37 13.94
CA ASN A 25 29.90 -36.36 14.95
C ASN A 25 30.13 -34.95 14.41
N GLU A 26 31.16 -34.74 13.58
CA GLU A 26 31.35 -33.48 12.85
C GLU A 26 30.14 -33.14 11.96
N ALA A 27 29.59 -34.13 11.24
CA ALA A 27 28.40 -33.93 10.43
C ALA A 27 27.15 -33.62 11.27
N LEU A 28 26.96 -34.28 12.41
CA LEU A 28 25.86 -34.02 13.33
C LEU A 28 25.96 -32.62 13.96
N LEU A 29 27.16 -32.18 14.32
CA LEU A 29 27.40 -30.84 14.85
C LEU A 29 27.15 -29.75 13.79
N ALA A 30 27.56 -29.99 12.53
CA ALA A 30 27.23 -29.11 11.42
C ALA A 30 25.71 -29.05 11.17
N LEU A 31 25.02 -30.18 11.27
CA LEU A 31 23.56 -30.23 11.13
C LEU A 31 22.86 -29.48 12.27
N ASP A 32 23.28 -29.69 13.51
CA ASP A 32 22.78 -28.99 14.71
C ASP A 32 22.90 -27.46 14.58
N ALA A 33 23.99 -27.01 13.96
CA ALA A 33 24.25 -25.60 13.71
C ALA A 33 23.40 -25.00 12.58
N LEU A 34 23.05 -25.79 11.56
CA LEU A 34 22.37 -25.31 10.35
C LEU A 34 20.84 -25.46 10.38
N VAL A 35 20.33 -26.44 11.11
CA VAL A 35 18.89 -26.60 11.32
C VAL A 35 18.40 -25.45 12.21
N HIS A 36 17.32 -24.78 11.79
CA HIS A 36 16.82 -23.56 12.43
C HIS A 36 17.93 -22.52 12.63
N LEU A 37 18.66 -22.22 11.56
CA LEU A 37 19.78 -21.28 11.58
C LEU A 37 19.33 -19.90 12.07
N ALA A 38 19.79 -19.55 13.27
CA ALA A 38 19.52 -18.30 13.96
C ALA A 38 20.82 -17.81 14.61
N ALA A 39 21.26 -16.61 14.23
CA ALA A 39 22.44 -15.97 14.78
C ALA A 39 21.99 -14.91 15.78
N ARG A 40 22.70 -14.84 16.89
CA ARG A 40 22.43 -13.88 17.96
C ARG A 40 22.66 -12.46 17.47
N ASP A 41 23.77 -12.22 16.78
CA ASP A 41 24.16 -10.88 16.33
C ASP A 41 25.13 -10.92 15.12
N ARG A 42 25.38 -9.75 14.53
CA ARG A 42 26.48 -9.51 13.59
C ARG A 42 27.72 -9.02 14.33
N ALA A 43 28.84 -9.70 14.15
CA ALA A 43 30.06 -9.38 14.88
C ALA A 43 31.28 -9.29 13.96
N ALA A 44 32.07 -8.23 14.12
CA ALA A 44 33.33 -8.05 13.43
C ALA A 44 34.52 -8.73 14.14
N ALA A 45 34.38 -9.12 15.40
CA ALA A 45 35.37 -9.83 16.19
C ALA A 45 34.66 -10.73 17.23
N PRO A 46 35.34 -11.75 17.80
CA PRO A 46 34.77 -12.56 18.87
C PRO A 46 34.29 -11.71 20.06
N PRO A 47 33.11 -12.01 20.64
CA PRO A 47 32.68 -11.39 21.90
C PRO A 47 33.67 -11.71 23.03
N ALA A 48 33.77 -10.83 24.02
CA ALA A 48 34.67 -11.01 25.17
C ALA A 48 34.32 -12.25 26.04
N ALA A 49 33.06 -12.71 25.99
CA ALA A 49 32.58 -13.88 26.71
C ALA A 49 31.66 -14.71 25.79
N PRO A 50 32.22 -15.53 24.89
CA PRO A 50 31.43 -16.37 24.00
C PRO A 50 30.90 -17.58 24.75
N VAL A 51 29.64 -17.93 24.51
CA VAL A 51 28.99 -19.11 25.10
C VAL A 51 29.01 -20.26 24.09
N GLU A 52 29.17 -21.49 24.59
CA GLU A 52 29.07 -22.69 23.74
C GLU A 52 27.77 -22.71 22.94
N GLY A 53 27.85 -22.94 21.63
CA GLY A 53 26.69 -22.94 20.73
C GLY A 53 26.23 -21.55 20.26
N ASP A 54 26.92 -20.47 20.66
CA ASP A 54 26.70 -19.14 20.09
C ASP A 54 26.90 -19.19 18.57
N ARG A 55 25.94 -18.63 17.83
CA ARG A 55 26.02 -18.42 16.38
C ARG A 55 26.05 -16.93 16.12
N LEU A 56 27.05 -16.46 15.41
CA LEU A 56 27.21 -15.08 15.01
C LEU A 56 27.35 -14.99 13.50
N LEU A 57 26.75 -13.97 12.90
CA LEU A 57 27.01 -13.64 11.52
C LEU A 57 28.27 -12.77 11.46
N VAL A 58 29.32 -13.24 10.82
CA VAL A 58 30.57 -12.49 10.74
C VAL A 58 30.36 -11.27 9.84
N ALA A 59 30.63 -10.08 10.36
CA ALA A 59 30.50 -8.83 9.61
C ALA A 59 31.55 -8.74 8.49
N ALA A 60 31.27 -7.98 7.43
CA ALA A 60 32.21 -7.79 6.33
C ALA A 60 33.55 -7.18 6.77
N SER A 61 33.55 -6.37 7.83
CA SER A 61 34.73 -5.77 8.45
C SER A 61 35.40 -6.70 9.47
N ALA A 62 35.48 -8.00 9.18
CA ALA A 62 35.94 -9.01 10.12
C ALA A 62 37.41 -8.79 10.56
N SER A 63 37.70 -9.04 11.82
CA SER A 63 38.97 -8.77 12.50
C SER A 63 39.23 -9.78 13.63
N GLY A 64 40.45 -9.80 14.17
CA GLY A 64 40.83 -10.78 15.18
C GLY A 64 40.71 -12.21 14.64
N GLU A 65 40.15 -13.13 15.44
CA GLU A 65 39.91 -14.51 15.00
C GLU A 65 38.89 -14.63 13.87
N PHE A 66 38.09 -13.59 13.60
CA PHE A 66 37.11 -13.59 12.51
C PHE A 66 37.73 -13.08 11.20
N ALA A 67 38.97 -12.60 11.20
CA ALA A 67 39.62 -12.04 10.03
C ALA A 67 39.61 -13.04 8.85
N GLY A 68 39.12 -12.59 7.68
CA GLY A 68 38.99 -13.43 6.48
C GLY A 68 37.67 -14.19 6.34
N HIS A 69 36.84 -14.23 7.39
CA HIS A 69 35.58 -14.98 7.43
C HIS A 69 34.31 -14.11 7.24
N GLY A 70 34.46 -12.93 6.63
CA GLY A 70 33.34 -12.00 6.41
C GLY A 70 32.17 -12.64 5.67
N GLY A 71 30.97 -12.58 6.26
CA GLY A 71 29.74 -13.16 5.72
C GLY A 71 29.50 -14.63 6.08
N GLU A 72 30.45 -15.31 6.75
CA GLU A 72 30.28 -16.67 7.23
C GLU A 72 29.52 -16.72 8.57
N ILE A 73 29.00 -17.90 8.92
CA ILE A 73 28.40 -18.13 10.24
C ILE A 73 29.48 -18.67 11.16
N ALA A 74 29.83 -17.90 12.19
CA ALA A 74 30.72 -18.34 13.25
C ALA A 74 29.91 -19.08 14.32
N LEU A 75 30.29 -20.32 14.61
CA LEU A 75 29.72 -21.16 15.65
C LEU A 75 30.77 -21.40 16.73
N ARG A 76 30.43 -21.13 18.00
CA ARG A 76 31.31 -21.42 19.13
C ARG A 76 31.25 -22.92 19.46
N GLN A 77 32.40 -23.60 19.33
CA GLN A 77 32.57 -25.00 19.74
C GLN A 77 33.84 -25.18 20.59
N GLY A 78 33.65 -25.51 21.87
CA GLY A 78 34.71 -25.58 22.86
C GLY A 78 35.49 -24.27 22.97
N GLU A 79 36.81 -24.35 22.76
CA GLU A 79 37.68 -23.16 22.78
C GLU A 79 37.85 -22.48 21.41
N ALA A 80 37.28 -23.05 20.34
CA ALA A 80 37.48 -22.59 18.97
C ALA A 80 36.19 -22.05 18.34
N TRP A 81 36.36 -21.29 17.25
CA TRP A 81 35.28 -20.90 16.36
C TRP A 81 35.31 -21.78 15.10
N GLN A 82 34.17 -22.38 14.80
CA GLN A 82 33.95 -23.05 13.52
C GLN A 82 33.23 -22.08 12.58
N PHE A 83 33.74 -21.91 11.37
CA PHE A 83 33.12 -21.05 10.37
C PHE A 83 32.41 -21.87 9.30
N LEU A 84 31.14 -21.57 9.07
CA LEU A 84 30.29 -22.22 8.08
C LEU A 84 30.07 -21.28 6.91
N LYS A 85 30.56 -21.67 5.74
CA LYS A 85 30.41 -20.90 4.51
C LYS A 85 28.99 -21.05 3.94
N PRO A 86 28.20 -19.96 3.86
CA PRO A 86 26.82 -20.03 3.39
C PRO A 86 26.74 -20.35 1.89
N ARG A 87 25.68 -21.06 1.51
CA ARG A 87 25.32 -21.35 0.11
C ARG A 87 24.09 -20.55 -0.28
N ALA A 88 23.90 -20.36 -1.59
CA ALA A 88 22.69 -19.73 -2.10
C ALA A 88 21.43 -20.46 -1.56
N GLY A 89 20.46 -19.68 -1.06
CA GLY A 89 19.20 -20.20 -0.51
C GLY A 89 19.21 -20.49 0.99
N TRP A 90 20.34 -20.37 1.69
CA TRP A 90 20.34 -20.46 3.16
C TRP A 90 19.51 -19.33 3.75
N ALA A 91 18.64 -19.67 4.70
CA ALA A 91 17.84 -18.73 5.47
C ALA A 91 18.39 -18.63 6.90
N LEU A 92 18.55 -17.42 7.39
CA LEU A 92 19.08 -17.10 8.71
C LEU A 92 18.11 -16.15 9.42
N TRP A 93 17.74 -16.45 10.66
CA TRP A 93 17.11 -15.48 11.55
C TRP A 93 18.19 -14.72 12.33
N LEU A 94 18.18 -13.39 12.28
CA LEU A 94 19.09 -12.57 13.06
C LEU A 94 18.36 -11.96 14.26
N GLU A 95 18.72 -12.40 15.46
CA GLU A 95 17.98 -12.11 16.68
C GLU A 95 18.09 -10.64 17.11
N SER A 96 19.28 -10.05 17.02
CA SER A 96 19.52 -8.64 17.37
C SER A 96 18.71 -7.66 16.51
N GLU A 97 18.56 -7.95 15.22
CA GLU A 97 17.86 -7.12 14.25
C GLU A 97 16.37 -7.53 14.06
N ARG A 98 15.94 -8.67 14.63
CA ARG A 98 14.59 -9.25 14.47
C ARG A 98 14.17 -9.41 13.00
N LEU A 99 15.09 -9.86 12.14
CA LEU A 99 14.82 -10.02 10.71
C LEU A 99 15.33 -11.34 10.14
N GLY A 100 14.69 -11.78 9.06
CA GLY A 100 15.14 -12.91 8.25
C GLY A 100 16.08 -12.46 7.14
N LEU A 101 17.15 -13.21 6.93
CA LEU A 101 18.11 -13.04 5.84
C LEU A 101 18.09 -14.28 4.95
N VAL A 102 18.27 -14.09 3.64
CA VAL A 102 18.53 -15.16 2.68
C VAL A 102 19.86 -14.87 1.98
N HIS A 103 20.72 -15.88 1.90
CA HIS A 103 21.98 -15.77 1.18
C HIS A 103 21.76 -15.94 -0.33
N ASP A 104 22.11 -14.95 -1.15
CA ASP A 104 21.89 -14.95 -2.61
C ASP A 104 22.97 -15.72 -3.42
N GLY A 105 23.97 -16.27 -2.72
CA GLY A 105 25.15 -16.90 -3.30
C GLY A 105 26.39 -16.01 -3.27
N THR A 106 26.21 -14.70 -3.04
CA THR A 106 27.29 -13.71 -2.89
C THR A 106 27.26 -12.99 -1.55
N ALA A 107 26.06 -12.67 -1.04
CA ALA A 107 25.88 -11.96 0.23
C ALA A 107 24.56 -12.35 0.91
N TRP A 108 24.46 -12.07 2.21
CA TRP A 108 23.19 -12.09 2.94
C TRP A 108 22.36 -10.87 2.58
N ARG A 109 21.12 -11.09 2.16
CA ARG A 109 20.12 -10.06 1.86
C ARG A 109 18.95 -10.21 2.79
N ASP A 110 18.29 -9.12 3.13
CA ASP A 110 17.00 -9.17 3.82
C ASP A 110 16.05 -10.06 3.03
N ALA A 111 15.34 -10.95 3.74
CA ALA A 111 14.23 -11.75 3.22
C ALA A 111 13.02 -10.86 2.95
N VAL A 112 13.23 -9.76 2.23
CA VAL A 112 12.18 -8.91 1.71
C VAL A 112 11.53 -9.68 0.57
N LEU A 113 10.19 -9.66 0.51
CA LEU A 113 9.42 -10.08 -0.66
C LEU A 113 9.79 -9.18 -1.85
N ARG A 114 10.92 -9.43 -2.49
CA ARG A 114 11.35 -8.73 -3.69
C ARG A 114 10.85 -9.52 -4.87
N ARG A 115 9.96 -8.91 -5.66
CA ARG A 115 9.29 -9.52 -6.83
C ARG A 115 8.34 -10.67 -6.47
N ALA A 116 7.49 -10.48 -5.47
CA ALA A 116 6.29 -11.30 -5.37
C ALA A 116 5.44 -11.05 -6.64
N GLU A 117 5.15 -12.10 -7.41
CA GLU A 117 4.29 -11.99 -8.60
C GLU A 117 2.88 -11.50 -8.23
N ARG A 118 2.43 -11.88 -7.02
CA ARG A 118 1.18 -11.48 -6.39
C ARG A 118 1.38 -11.33 -4.89
N LEU A 119 0.73 -10.33 -4.30
CA LEU A 119 0.67 -10.14 -2.85
C LEU A 119 -0.78 -10.00 -2.41
N GLY A 120 -1.21 -10.89 -1.52
CA GLY A 120 -2.53 -10.88 -0.91
C GLY A 120 -2.45 -10.51 0.57
N ILE A 121 -3.35 -9.64 1.03
CA ILE A 121 -3.46 -9.25 2.45
C ILE A 121 -4.89 -9.50 2.92
N GLY A 122 -5.05 -10.35 3.93
CA GLY A 122 -6.35 -10.66 4.55
C GLY A 122 -7.25 -11.62 3.74
N GLU A 123 -6.74 -12.20 2.66
CA GLU A 123 -7.48 -13.13 1.81
C GLU A 123 -7.49 -14.57 2.38
N THR A 124 -8.65 -15.22 2.35
CA THR A 124 -8.80 -16.65 2.73
C THR A 124 -8.36 -17.61 1.60
N ARG A 125 -8.08 -17.08 0.41
CA ARG A 125 -7.67 -17.83 -0.79
C ARG A 125 -6.57 -17.05 -1.50
N ALA A 126 -5.63 -17.75 -2.16
CA ALA A 126 -4.58 -17.12 -2.94
C ALA A 126 -5.13 -16.09 -3.94
N ALA A 127 -4.49 -14.92 -3.99
CA ALA A 127 -4.77 -13.81 -4.90
C ALA A 127 -5.11 -14.34 -6.30
N SER A 128 -6.33 -14.12 -6.75
CA SER A 128 -6.86 -14.69 -7.99
C SER A 128 -7.22 -13.61 -9.01
N GLY A 129 -7.10 -13.91 -10.31
CA GLY A 129 -7.37 -12.94 -11.39
C GLY A 129 -6.15 -12.14 -11.84
N ASP A 130 -6.30 -10.93 -12.38
CA ASP A 130 -5.18 -10.09 -12.86
C ASP A 130 -4.58 -9.18 -11.77
N ASN A 131 -5.15 -9.17 -10.57
CA ASN A 131 -4.72 -8.33 -9.46
C ASN A 131 -3.35 -8.79 -8.93
N ARG A 132 -2.33 -7.93 -9.07
CA ARG A 132 -0.99 -8.17 -8.49
C ARG A 132 -0.93 -7.81 -7.01
N LEU A 133 -1.83 -6.95 -6.54
CA LEU A 133 -2.05 -6.63 -5.14
C LEU A 133 -3.54 -6.78 -4.85
N GLU A 134 -3.89 -7.61 -3.87
CA GLU A 134 -5.25 -7.79 -3.37
C GLU A 134 -5.28 -7.55 -1.85
N VAL A 135 -6.26 -6.76 -1.40
CA VAL A 135 -6.43 -6.44 0.03
C VAL A 135 -7.87 -6.71 0.44
N ALA A 136 -8.12 -7.88 1.01
CA ALA A 136 -9.40 -8.29 1.55
C ALA A 136 -9.49 -7.91 3.03
N SER A 137 -9.85 -6.66 3.32
CA SER A 137 -9.91 -6.14 4.69
C SER A 137 -11.11 -5.22 4.91
N ARG A 138 -11.48 -4.98 6.16
CA ARG A 138 -12.55 -4.04 6.52
C ARG A 138 -12.19 -2.58 6.21
N ALA A 139 -10.90 -2.23 6.22
CA ALA A 139 -10.41 -0.88 5.97
C ALA A 139 -8.94 -0.90 5.52
N VAL A 140 -8.59 0.02 4.63
CA VAL A 140 -7.21 0.28 4.20
C VAL A 140 -6.85 1.72 4.56
N LEU A 141 -5.80 1.89 5.36
CA LEU A 141 -5.22 3.20 5.69
C LEU A 141 -3.92 3.37 4.91
N PHE A 142 -3.85 4.43 4.10
CA PHE A 142 -2.60 4.92 3.54
C PHE A 142 -2.20 6.16 4.32
N ASP A 143 -1.09 6.08 5.04
CA ASP A 143 -0.59 7.19 5.86
C ASP A 143 0.69 7.80 5.25
N HIS A 144 1.15 8.90 5.82
CA HIS A 144 2.38 9.58 5.44
C HIS A 144 3.39 9.58 6.59
N GLU A 145 4.67 9.62 6.26
CA GLU A 145 5.77 9.80 7.23
C GLU A 145 6.38 11.20 7.08
N GLY A 146 5.54 12.24 7.17
CA GLY A 146 5.97 13.64 7.00
C GLY A 146 5.16 14.39 5.95
N ASP A 147 5.72 14.65 4.77
CA ASP A 147 5.14 15.63 3.85
C ASP A 147 3.91 15.15 3.08
N HIS A 148 4.00 14.01 2.37
CA HIS A 148 2.95 13.60 1.42
C HIS A 148 2.72 12.09 1.42
N SER A 149 1.46 11.69 1.25
CA SER A 149 1.07 10.37 0.75
C SER A 149 0.48 10.54 -0.65
N ARG A 150 1.03 9.87 -1.66
CA ARG A 150 0.60 10.01 -3.06
C ARG A 150 0.47 8.65 -3.72
N VAL A 151 -0.60 8.48 -4.49
CA VAL A 151 -0.83 7.30 -5.34
C VAL A 151 -0.76 7.75 -6.79
N ALA A 152 0.21 7.22 -7.54
CA ALA A 152 0.34 7.45 -8.97
C ALA A 152 -0.25 6.26 -9.75
N ILE A 153 -1.28 6.52 -10.56
CA ILE A 153 -1.92 5.53 -11.43
C ILE A 153 -1.66 5.95 -12.86
N ASN A 154 -0.92 5.13 -13.61
CA ASN A 154 -0.46 5.47 -14.95
C ASN A 154 -1.17 4.60 -15.99
N LYS A 155 -1.48 5.18 -17.15
CA LYS A 155 -2.01 4.49 -18.32
C LYS A 155 -1.01 4.58 -19.47
N ALA A 156 -0.97 3.58 -20.36
CA ALA A 156 0.06 3.51 -21.39
C ALA A 156 -0.25 4.40 -22.60
N LYS A 157 -1.53 4.60 -22.92
CA LYS A 157 -2.01 5.39 -24.07
C LYS A 157 -3.19 6.27 -23.69
N ALA A 158 -3.49 7.26 -24.54
CA ALA A 158 -4.62 8.18 -24.34
C ALA A 158 -5.97 7.45 -24.22
N GLY A 159 -6.19 6.37 -24.98
CA GLY A 159 -7.42 5.58 -24.92
C GLY A 159 -7.48 4.52 -23.81
N ASP A 160 -6.42 4.35 -23.02
CA ASP A 160 -6.41 3.41 -21.91
C ASP A 160 -7.07 4.03 -20.66
N THR A 161 -7.23 3.22 -19.61
CA THR A 161 -7.89 3.62 -18.37
C THR A 161 -6.93 3.69 -17.18
N ALA A 162 -6.97 4.79 -16.44
CA ALA A 162 -6.40 4.93 -15.11
C ALA A 162 -7.46 5.51 -14.17
N SER A 163 -8.02 4.68 -13.30
CA SER A 163 -9.20 5.04 -12.50
C SER A 163 -9.31 4.30 -11.17
N LEU A 164 -10.19 4.80 -10.32
CA LEU A 164 -10.71 4.12 -9.14
C LEU A 164 -12.13 3.64 -9.45
N VAL A 165 -12.38 2.34 -9.23
CA VAL A 165 -13.68 1.71 -9.50
C VAL A 165 -14.35 1.34 -8.19
N PHE A 166 -15.61 1.77 -8.02
CA PHE A 166 -16.46 1.45 -6.88
C PHE A 166 -17.47 0.38 -7.30
N GLN A 167 -17.58 -0.70 -6.53
CA GLN A 167 -18.33 -1.89 -6.91
C GLN A 167 -19.27 -2.39 -5.80
N THR A 168 -20.28 -3.15 -6.21
CA THR A 168 -21.08 -4.00 -5.32
C THR A 168 -21.17 -5.39 -5.92
N ASN A 169 -20.79 -6.42 -5.17
CA ASN A 169 -20.78 -7.81 -5.64
C ASN A 169 -20.08 -7.98 -7.00
N TYR A 170 -18.85 -7.45 -7.12
CA TYR A 170 -18.04 -7.48 -8.35
C TYR A 170 -18.65 -6.78 -9.57
N SER A 171 -19.71 -5.98 -9.39
CA SER A 171 -20.33 -5.18 -10.44
C SER A 171 -20.04 -3.70 -10.24
N GLY A 172 -19.52 -3.04 -11.28
CA GLY A 172 -19.19 -1.60 -11.27
C GLY A 172 -20.42 -0.72 -11.02
N ARG A 173 -20.28 0.30 -10.18
CA ARG A 173 -21.33 1.28 -9.89
C ARG A 173 -20.90 2.71 -10.13
N ALA A 174 -19.63 3.01 -9.85
CA ALA A 174 -19.03 4.30 -10.17
C ALA A 174 -17.55 4.13 -10.52
N GLU A 175 -17.04 5.05 -11.32
CA GLU A 175 -15.64 5.12 -11.73
C GLU A 175 -15.19 6.58 -11.76
N ILE A 176 -14.00 6.85 -11.21
CA ILE A 176 -13.39 8.19 -11.18
C ILE A 176 -11.98 8.08 -11.75
N GLY A 177 -11.66 8.89 -12.77
CA GLY A 177 -10.31 8.97 -13.31
C GLY A 177 -10.28 9.29 -14.81
N LEU A 178 -9.18 8.87 -15.44
CA LEU A 178 -8.90 8.98 -16.87
C LEU A 178 -9.46 7.73 -17.57
N ALA A 179 -10.79 7.66 -17.68
CA ALA A 179 -11.49 6.45 -18.11
C ALA A 179 -11.69 6.42 -19.64
N GLY A 180 -10.70 5.90 -20.37
CA GLY A 180 -10.70 5.82 -21.84
C GLY A 180 -10.49 7.17 -22.55
N ASP A 181 -10.03 8.17 -21.79
CA ASP A 181 -9.79 9.54 -22.23
C ASP A 181 -8.69 10.17 -21.35
N GLU A 182 -8.12 11.31 -21.74
CA GLU A 182 -7.15 12.10 -20.97
C GLU A 182 -7.80 13.12 -20.03
N ALA A 183 -9.13 13.30 -20.13
CA ALA A 183 -9.90 14.12 -19.21
C ALA A 183 -10.27 13.39 -17.91
N LEU A 184 -10.28 14.14 -16.80
CA LEU A 184 -10.86 13.64 -15.55
C LEU A 184 -12.37 13.52 -15.73
N SER A 185 -12.91 12.33 -15.43
CA SER A 185 -14.34 12.06 -15.50
C SER A 185 -14.85 11.30 -14.29
N VAL A 186 -16.16 11.46 -14.02
CA VAL A 186 -16.92 10.58 -13.12
C VAL A 186 -18.01 9.91 -13.95
N LYS A 187 -17.97 8.57 -13.97
CA LYS A 187 -18.96 7.74 -14.64
C LYS A 187 -19.73 6.93 -13.61
N VAL A 188 -21.03 6.75 -13.82
CA VAL A 188 -21.91 5.97 -12.94
C VAL A 188 -22.72 4.98 -13.74
N SER A 189 -23.06 3.87 -13.10
CA SER A 189 -23.86 2.79 -13.69
C SER A 189 -24.77 2.17 -12.64
N ALA A 190 -26.03 1.93 -13.00
CA ALA A 190 -26.99 1.26 -12.13
C ALA A 190 -26.86 -0.28 -12.19
N ASP A 191 -26.41 -0.81 -13.33
CA ASP A 191 -26.39 -2.23 -13.67
C ASP A 191 -24.96 -2.80 -13.85
N GLY A 192 -23.94 -1.94 -13.92
CA GLY A 192 -22.55 -2.29 -14.22
C GLY A 192 -22.28 -2.53 -15.71
N ALA A 193 -23.26 -2.28 -16.58
CA ALA A 193 -23.14 -2.47 -18.03
C ALA A 193 -23.35 -1.15 -18.79
N THR A 194 -24.39 -0.39 -18.43
CA THR A 194 -24.69 0.91 -19.03
C THR A 194 -24.03 2.00 -18.21
N TRP A 195 -23.04 2.68 -18.80
CA TRP A 195 -22.30 3.74 -18.13
C TRP A 195 -22.74 5.11 -18.62
N ARG A 196 -22.90 6.05 -17.68
CA ARG A 196 -23.23 7.45 -17.94
C ARG A 196 -22.13 8.32 -17.39
N GLN A 197 -21.59 9.22 -18.20
CA GLN A 197 -20.68 10.24 -17.72
C GLN A 197 -21.47 11.35 -17.04
N ALA A 198 -21.34 11.46 -15.73
CA ALA A 198 -22.01 12.46 -14.92
C ALA A 198 -21.23 13.77 -14.89
N LEU A 199 -19.90 13.67 -14.77
CA LEU A 199 -18.98 14.80 -14.65
C LEU A 199 -17.82 14.66 -15.63
N PHE A 200 -17.43 15.78 -16.21
CA PHE A 200 -16.27 15.92 -17.09
C PHE A 200 -15.51 17.20 -16.76
N VAL A 201 -14.18 17.12 -16.70
CA VAL A 201 -13.32 18.30 -16.60
C VAL A 201 -12.47 18.39 -17.86
N GLU A 202 -12.68 19.44 -18.64
CA GLU A 202 -11.98 19.64 -19.91
C GLU A 202 -10.51 20.04 -19.67
N PRO A 203 -9.50 19.27 -20.13
CA PRO A 203 -8.11 19.49 -19.75
C PRO A 203 -7.51 20.82 -20.23
N GLY A 204 -7.99 21.35 -21.36
CA GLY A 204 -7.43 22.56 -21.97
C GLY A 204 -7.83 23.85 -21.24
N THR A 205 -9.04 23.89 -20.68
CA THR A 205 -9.64 25.08 -20.09
C THR A 205 -9.96 24.94 -18.61
N GLY A 206 -9.98 23.72 -18.07
CA GLY A 206 -10.39 23.43 -16.69
C GLY A 206 -11.90 23.57 -16.46
N ARG A 207 -12.71 23.63 -17.52
CA ARG A 207 -14.16 23.79 -17.42
C ARG A 207 -14.85 22.50 -16.98
N LEU A 208 -15.87 22.66 -16.15
CA LEU A 208 -16.68 21.58 -15.61
C LEU A 208 -17.95 21.38 -16.45
N GLY A 209 -18.09 20.19 -17.05
CA GLY A 209 -19.29 19.75 -17.75
C GLY A 209 -20.11 18.77 -16.90
N LEU A 210 -21.40 19.03 -16.75
CA LEU A 210 -22.38 18.09 -16.20
C LEU A 210 -23.29 17.59 -17.32
N GLY A 211 -23.18 16.30 -17.67
CA GLY A 211 -23.89 15.71 -18.81
C GLY A 211 -23.39 16.16 -20.19
N THR A 212 -22.25 16.85 -20.27
CA THR A 212 -21.57 17.25 -21.52
C THR A 212 -20.06 17.02 -21.42
N THR A 213 -19.43 16.72 -22.55
CA THR A 213 -17.97 16.62 -22.74
C THR A 213 -17.36 17.87 -23.40
N ASN A 214 -18.18 18.84 -23.77
CA ASN A 214 -17.73 20.06 -24.45
C ASN A 214 -18.27 21.31 -23.75
N PRO A 215 -17.85 21.56 -22.50
CA PRO A 215 -18.34 22.70 -21.73
C PRO A 215 -17.91 24.03 -22.34
N THR A 216 -18.89 24.90 -22.59
CA THR A 216 -18.68 26.23 -23.19
C THR A 216 -18.53 27.35 -22.16
N ALA A 217 -18.78 27.04 -20.88
CA ALA A 217 -18.64 27.91 -19.73
C ALA A 217 -17.85 27.23 -18.60
N PRO A 218 -17.35 27.96 -17.58
CA PRO A 218 -16.69 27.36 -16.41
C PRO A 218 -17.48 26.23 -15.73
N LEU A 219 -18.80 26.39 -15.66
CA LEU A 219 -19.76 25.34 -15.31
C LEU A 219 -20.81 25.29 -16.41
N ASP A 220 -20.88 24.17 -17.13
CA ASP A 220 -21.86 23.95 -18.20
C ASP A 220 -22.71 22.71 -17.87
N VAL A 221 -24.02 22.89 -17.82
CA VAL A 221 -24.98 21.83 -17.48
C VAL A 221 -25.83 21.54 -18.71
N ALA A 222 -25.70 20.31 -19.23
CA ALA A 222 -26.53 19.83 -20.32
C ALA A 222 -27.95 19.50 -19.80
N GLY A 223 -28.80 20.52 -19.76
CA GLY A 223 -30.21 20.39 -19.42
C GLY A 223 -30.68 21.42 -18.38
N PRO A 224 -31.97 21.37 -18.01
CA PRO A 224 -32.54 22.31 -17.05
C PRO A 224 -31.90 22.20 -15.66
N VAL A 225 -31.58 23.35 -15.05
CA VAL A 225 -31.07 23.43 -13.68
C VAL A 225 -32.22 23.70 -12.72
N ARG A 226 -32.34 22.87 -11.68
CA ARG A 226 -33.23 23.15 -10.54
C ARG A 226 -32.46 23.97 -9.51
N VAL A 227 -32.84 25.22 -9.33
CA VAL A 227 -32.32 26.09 -8.26
C VAL A 227 -33.09 25.89 -6.96
N GLY A 228 -32.57 26.41 -5.85
CA GLY A 228 -33.24 26.34 -4.55
C GLY A 228 -34.66 26.92 -4.61
N ARG A 229 -35.65 26.15 -4.15
CA ARG A 229 -37.07 26.53 -4.21
C ARG A 229 -37.57 26.95 -2.84
N TYR A 230 -38.17 28.14 -2.76
CA TYR A 230 -38.69 28.71 -1.52
C TYR A 230 -40.11 29.23 -1.72
N ALA A 231 -40.92 29.12 -0.66
CA ALA A 231 -42.09 29.97 -0.52
C ALA A 231 -41.63 31.38 -0.09
N LYS A 232 -42.34 32.42 -0.48
CA LYS A 232 -41.99 33.81 -0.16
C LYS A 232 -41.79 34.03 1.34
N ALA A 233 -42.70 33.49 2.15
CA ALA A 233 -42.63 33.60 3.61
C ALA A 233 -41.46 32.83 4.26
N ALA A 234 -40.77 31.97 3.48
CA ALA A 234 -39.64 31.16 3.94
C ALA A 234 -38.35 31.50 3.18
N LEU A 235 -38.26 32.71 2.61
CA LEU A 235 -37.04 33.17 1.96
C LEU A 235 -35.89 33.20 2.97
N PRO A 236 -34.72 32.62 2.62
CA PRO A 236 -33.54 32.75 3.46
C PRO A 236 -33.07 34.21 3.48
N ASP A 237 -32.24 34.58 4.45
CA ASP A 237 -31.67 35.93 4.48
C ASP A 237 -30.81 36.20 3.22
N ALA A 238 -31.15 37.27 2.50
CA ALA A 238 -30.54 37.58 1.21
C ALA A 238 -29.07 38.00 1.35
N ALA A 239 -28.73 38.70 2.43
CA ALA A 239 -27.37 39.16 2.71
C ALA A 239 -26.45 37.99 3.09
N ALA A 240 -26.95 37.07 3.93
CA ALA A 240 -26.25 35.84 4.31
C ALA A 240 -26.07 34.88 3.13
N THR A 241 -27.03 34.82 2.21
CA THR A 241 -26.91 34.01 0.99
C THR A 241 -25.91 34.60 -0.01
N GLY A 242 -25.73 35.93 0.01
CA GLY A 242 -24.77 36.65 -0.82
C GLY A 242 -25.31 37.13 -2.16
N ALA A 243 -24.78 38.25 -2.64
CA ALA A 243 -25.16 38.84 -3.92
C ALA A 243 -24.89 37.90 -5.10
N GLY A 244 -25.81 37.85 -6.07
CA GLY A 244 -25.71 37.01 -7.26
C GLY A 244 -26.25 35.59 -7.09
N ALA A 245 -26.65 35.19 -5.88
CA ALA A 245 -27.38 33.94 -5.67
C ALA A 245 -28.72 33.95 -6.40
N VAL A 246 -29.13 32.80 -6.96
CA VAL A 246 -30.40 32.65 -7.71
C VAL A 246 -31.26 31.57 -7.06
N ILE A 247 -32.55 31.86 -6.91
CA ILE A 247 -33.56 30.96 -6.34
C ILE A 247 -34.85 30.98 -7.18
N PHE A 248 -35.72 30.00 -6.92
CA PHE A 248 -37.06 29.92 -7.46
C PHE A 248 -38.09 30.15 -6.36
N VAL A 249 -38.88 31.21 -6.48
CA VAL A 249 -39.94 31.56 -5.53
C VAL A 249 -41.27 31.01 -6.06
N SER A 250 -41.91 30.11 -5.31
CA SER A 250 -43.02 29.31 -5.83
C SER A 250 -44.39 29.96 -5.79
N ASP A 251 -44.57 31.02 -5.00
CA ASP A 251 -45.85 31.61 -4.60
C ASP A 251 -45.82 33.14 -4.59
N GLU A 252 -44.98 33.75 -5.44
CA GLU A 252 -44.93 35.21 -5.56
C GLU A 252 -46.22 35.79 -6.17
N VAL A 253 -46.52 37.05 -5.87
CA VAL A 253 -47.64 37.77 -6.46
C VAL A 253 -47.42 37.88 -7.98
N GLY A 254 -48.36 37.30 -8.74
CA GLY A 254 -48.26 37.19 -10.20
C GLY A 254 -47.73 35.84 -10.70
N GLY A 255 -47.44 34.90 -9.79
CA GLY A 255 -47.02 33.53 -10.11
C GLY A 255 -45.56 33.26 -9.74
N ALA A 256 -45.17 31.99 -9.86
CA ALA A 256 -43.82 31.56 -9.51
C ALA A 256 -42.76 32.26 -10.39
N VAL A 257 -41.65 32.67 -9.77
CA VAL A 257 -40.65 33.53 -10.42
C VAL A 257 -39.24 33.17 -9.98
N LEU A 258 -38.27 33.37 -10.87
CA LEU A 258 -36.87 33.37 -10.48
C LEU A 258 -36.51 34.69 -9.78
N ALA A 259 -35.69 34.58 -8.74
CA ALA A 259 -35.20 35.70 -7.98
C ALA A 259 -33.69 35.64 -7.81
N PHE A 260 -33.07 36.81 -7.70
CA PHE A 260 -31.65 36.93 -7.36
C PHE A 260 -31.46 37.80 -6.12
N SER A 261 -30.42 37.52 -5.34
CA SER A 261 -30.02 38.40 -4.22
C SER A 261 -29.17 39.55 -4.74
N ASP A 262 -29.47 40.78 -4.33
CA ASP A 262 -28.62 41.95 -4.54
C ASP A 262 -27.61 42.19 -3.40
N GLY A 263 -27.57 41.29 -2.41
CA GLY A 263 -26.77 41.41 -1.19
C GLY A 263 -27.48 42.08 -0.02
N ALA A 264 -28.69 42.61 -0.23
CA ALA A 264 -29.53 43.15 0.84
C ALA A 264 -30.95 42.55 0.83
N ALA A 265 -31.50 42.28 -0.35
CA ALA A 265 -32.83 41.71 -0.51
C ALA A 265 -32.93 40.77 -1.72
N TRP A 266 -33.97 39.95 -1.72
CA TRP A 266 -34.36 39.15 -2.88
C TRP A 266 -35.07 40.03 -3.90
N ARG A 267 -34.67 39.93 -5.17
CA ARG A 267 -35.22 40.70 -6.29
C ARG A 267 -35.76 39.76 -7.34
N ARG A 268 -36.95 40.04 -7.87
CA ARG A 268 -37.46 39.31 -9.04
C ARG A 268 -36.55 39.55 -10.24
N VAL A 269 -36.25 38.51 -11.00
CA VAL A 269 -35.45 38.62 -12.23
C VAL A 269 -36.18 39.47 -13.28
N THR A 270 -37.51 39.40 -13.34
CA THR A 270 -38.33 40.04 -14.38
C THR A 270 -38.28 41.57 -14.33
N ASP A 271 -38.33 42.17 -13.14
CA ASP A 271 -38.50 43.62 -12.98
C ASP A 271 -37.67 44.24 -11.83
N ARG A 272 -36.86 43.44 -11.13
CA ARG A 272 -36.06 43.86 -9.97
C ARG A 272 -36.86 44.39 -8.78
N ALA A 273 -38.17 44.13 -8.71
CA ALA A 273 -38.95 44.44 -7.52
C ALA A 273 -38.49 43.56 -6.34
N THR A 274 -38.50 44.14 -5.14
CA THR A 274 -38.14 43.43 -3.91
C THR A 274 -39.19 42.39 -3.56
N LEU A 275 -38.73 41.19 -3.23
CA LEU A 275 -39.52 40.13 -2.63
C LEU A 275 -39.44 40.35 -1.11
N GLY A 276 -40.43 41.11 -0.62
CA GLY A 276 -40.57 41.43 0.80
C GLY A 276 -40.89 40.23 1.68
#